data_AF-A0A4V1BGY4-F1
#
_entry.id   AF-A0A4V1BGY4-F1
#
_cell.length_a   1.000
_cell.length_b   1.000
_cell.length_c   1.000
_cell.angle_alpha   90.00
_cell.angle_beta   90.00
_cell.angle_gamma   90.00
#
_symmetry.space_group_name_H-M   'P 1'
#
loop_
_entity.id
_entity.type
_entity.pdbx_description
1 polymer ?
#
loop_
_entity_poly.entity_id
_entity_poly.type
_entity_poly.pdbx_seq_one_letter_code
_entity_poly.pdbx_strand_id
1 'polypeptide(L)'
;MRRKKNAPARGFPDSRSRYCEEVHIMAEPTPTPETAPANRRIVAWAVDFAVIVAAAVLLGSVTHYRIADYLSGWPGLAQSGGWNLFRANGDWGGAGRAFGWDVFGEVLLLITEAFLALVLIVFVYHFACLLWKGRTLGKFLLDIRVHALAGPRGRLGKWQSARRALASTVVDVGLYSAACIALLAGKFVLSLALWHVAVLALVLNAAPMASASRRTVIDHIAGTTVVRAGLYQKSWRAAKDTAIIDRGTQLGLERVQAVSQAMKQHAQHLSEDERFRELRASTQATQLRLLSQSAGKHTGETVRQLLDSERGQQAQATAKKVGTNLRATFARRRR
;
A
#
# COMPACT_ATOMS: atom_id res chain seq x y z
N MET A 1 -57.47 51.43 37.78
CA MET A 1 -57.11 50.04 38.20
C MET A 1 -56.43 49.39 36.99
N ARG A 2 -55.22 48.82 36.98
CA ARG A 2 -54.38 48.10 37.95
C ARG A 2 -52.91 48.39 37.63
N ARG A 3 -52.13 48.81 38.63
CA ARG A 3 -50.64 48.88 38.59
C ARG A 3 -50.08 47.45 38.60
N LYS A 4 -49.38 47.03 37.55
CA LYS A 4 -48.51 45.84 37.57
C LYS A 4 -47.15 46.23 38.17
N LYS A 5 -46.81 45.62 39.30
CA LYS A 5 -45.50 45.71 39.97
C LYS A 5 -44.46 44.92 39.16
N ASN A 6 -43.38 45.58 38.76
CA ASN A 6 -42.18 44.92 38.24
C ASN A 6 -41.33 44.44 39.42
N ALA A 7 -41.01 43.15 39.45
CA ALA A 7 -40.01 42.58 40.35
C ALA A 7 -38.69 42.42 39.58
N PRO A 8 -37.52 42.78 40.15
CA PRO A 8 -36.23 42.59 39.49
C PRO A 8 -35.80 41.12 39.57
N ALA A 9 -35.52 40.53 38.40
CA ALA A 9 -34.93 39.20 38.28
C ALA A 9 -33.49 39.21 38.83
N ARG A 10 -33.22 38.36 39.82
CA ARG A 10 -31.87 38.10 40.32
C ARG A 10 -31.12 37.28 39.28
N GLY A 11 -30.02 37.84 38.75
CA GLY A 11 -29.11 37.16 37.84
C GLY A 11 -28.40 36.00 38.54
N PHE A 12 -28.56 34.80 37.99
CA PHE A 12 -27.68 33.67 38.27
C PHE A 12 -26.39 33.85 37.44
N PRO A 13 -25.19 33.86 38.04
CA PRO A 13 -23.96 33.89 37.28
C PRO A 13 -23.80 32.57 36.50
N ASP A 14 -23.75 32.70 35.18
CA ASP A 14 -23.60 31.60 34.22
C ASP A 14 -22.18 31.01 34.31
N SER A 15 -22.06 29.92 35.07
CA SER A 15 -20.82 29.16 35.24
C SER A 15 -20.43 28.32 34.02
N ARG A 16 -21.21 28.34 32.92
CA ARG A 16 -20.88 27.62 31.68
C ARG A 16 -19.90 28.34 30.77
N SER A 17 -19.62 29.64 30.99
CA SER A 17 -18.72 30.37 30.07
C SER A 17 -17.22 30.05 30.29
N ARG A 18 -16.83 29.47 31.42
CA ARG A 18 -15.40 29.26 31.75
C ARG A 18 -14.79 27.94 31.25
N TYR A 19 -15.58 27.01 30.73
CA TYR A 19 -15.05 25.74 30.20
C TYR A 19 -14.81 25.72 28.69
N CYS A 20 -15.19 26.79 27.96
CA CYS A 20 -14.97 26.86 26.52
C CYS A 20 -13.64 27.51 26.12
N GLU A 21 -12.89 28.12 27.05
CA GLU A 21 -11.68 28.88 26.71
C GLU A 21 -10.38 28.09 26.90
N GLU A 22 -10.39 26.98 27.64
CA GLU A 22 -9.18 26.19 27.95
C GLU A 22 -9.01 24.91 27.14
N VAL A 23 -9.87 24.66 26.15
CA VAL A 23 -9.65 23.60 25.13
C VAL A 23 -9.13 24.22 23.83
N HIS A 24 -8.31 25.27 23.93
CA HIS A 24 -7.30 25.56 22.93
C HIS A 24 -6.05 24.70 23.20
N ILE A 25 -6.27 23.39 23.33
CA ILE A 25 -5.22 22.40 23.25
C ILE A 25 -4.63 22.56 21.86
N MET A 26 -3.44 23.18 21.80
CA MET A 26 -2.31 22.79 20.96
C MET A 26 -2.74 21.86 19.82
N ALA A 27 -3.42 22.42 18.83
CA ALA A 27 -3.66 21.72 17.57
C ALA A 27 -2.29 21.64 16.91
N GLU A 28 -1.57 20.58 17.26
CA GLU A 28 -0.27 20.23 16.71
C GLU A 28 -0.37 20.41 15.19
N PRO A 29 0.45 21.29 14.59
CA PRO A 29 0.29 21.66 13.20
C PRO A 29 0.35 20.38 12.36
N THR A 30 -0.81 19.97 11.84
CA THR A 30 -0.92 18.75 11.04
C THR A 30 0.15 18.81 9.95
N PRO A 31 1.11 17.86 9.94
CA PRO A 31 2.22 17.92 8.99
C PRO A 31 1.63 17.95 7.59
N THR A 32 2.01 18.98 6.82
CA THR A 32 1.51 19.14 5.46
C THR A 32 1.85 17.87 4.67
N PRO A 33 0.87 17.22 4.02
CA PRO A 33 1.10 15.98 3.32
C PRO A 33 2.10 16.23 2.20
N GLU A 34 3.31 15.70 2.39
CA GLU A 34 4.44 15.82 1.48
C GLU A 34 4.02 15.28 0.11
N THR A 35 4.08 16.11 -0.95
CA THR A 35 3.59 15.77 -2.29
C THR A 35 4.53 14.78 -2.97
N ALA A 36 4.01 13.69 -3.56
CA ALA A 36 4.82 12.70 -4.30
C ALA A 36 5.67 13.39 -5.38
N PRO A 37 6.95 13.06 -5.52
CA PRO A 37 7.80 13.68 -6.53
C PRO A 37 7.24 13.38 -7.93
N ALA A 38 7.27 14.38 -8.81
CA ALA A 38 6.61 14.35 -10.11
C ALA A 38 7.06 13.16 -10.98
N ASN A 39 8.34 12.78 -10.88
CA ASN A 39 8.93 11.65 -11.60
C ASN A 39 8.18 10.32 -11.35
N ARG A 40 7.78 10.02 -10.10
CA ARG A 40 7.04 8.79 -9.79
C ARG A 40 5.64 8.80 -10.41
N ARG A 41 4.99 9.96 -10.50
CA ARG A 41 3.66 10.06 -11.13
C ARG A 41 3.73 9.79 -12.63
N ILE A 42 4.76 10.32 -13.29
CA ILE A 42 5.02 10.10 -14.72
C ILE A 42 5.30 8.63 -14.99
N VAL A 43 6.17 7.98 -14.19
CA VAL A 43 6.48 6.55 -14.37
C VAL A 43 5.23 5.68 -14.16
N ALA A 44 4.40 5.97 -13.15
CA ALA A 44 3.14 5.23 -12.95
C ALA A 44 2.22 5.33 -14.16
N TRP A 45 2.09 6.53 -14.72
CA TRP A 45 1.28 6.78 -15.89
C TRP A 45 1.84 6.09 -17.14
N ALA A 46 3.16 6.13 -17.34
CA ALA A 46 3.82 5.47 -18.46
C ALA A 46 3.62 3.95 -18.43
N VAL A 47 3.67 3.33 -17.24
CA VAL A 47 3.39 1.89 -17.09
C VAL A 47 1.93 1.57 -17.43
N ASP A 48 0.98 2.35 -16.90
CA ASP A 48 -0.44 2.16 -17.22
C ASP A 48 -0.69 2.34 -18.73
N PHE A 49 -0.04 3.32 -19.36
CA PHE A 49 -0.12 3.54 -20.81
C PHE A 49 0.50 2.40 -21.62
N ALA A 50 1.64 1.86 -21.21
CA ALA A 50 2.30 0.74 -21.88
C ALA A 50 1.40 -0.51 -21.89
N VAL A 51 0.65 -0.77 -20.81
CA VAL A 51 -0.33 -1.87 -20.77
C VAL A 51 -1.45 -1.67 -21.79
N ILE A 52 -1.95 -0.44 -21.93
CA ILE A 52 -2.99 -0.10 -22.91
C ILE A 52 -2.45 -0.27 -24.34
N VAL A 53 -1.24 0.20 -24.61
CA VAL A 53 -0.57 0.04 -25.91
C VAL A 53 -0.37 -1.44 -26.25
N ALA A 54 0.08 -2.25 -25.28
CA ALA A 54 0.24 -3.68 -25.49
C ALA A 54 -1.09 -4.36 -25.86
N ALA A 55 -2.19 -4.02 -25.18
CA ALA A 55 -3.51 -4.52 -25.53
C ALA A 55 -3.94 -4.07 -26.94
N ALA A 56 -3.71 -2.81 -27.30
CA ALA A 56 -4.02 -2.29 -28.63
C ALA A 56 -3.23 -2.99 -29.74
N VAL A 57 -1.93 -3.27 -29.53
CA VAL A 57 -1.09 -4.01 -30.47
C VAL A 57 -1.57 -5.45 -30.65
N LEU A 58 -1.93 -6.13 -29.56
CA LEU A 58 -2.48 -7.49 -29.62
C LEU A 58 -3.80 -7.51 -30.39
N LEU A 59 -4.73 -6.60 -30.11
CA LEU A 59 -5.99 -6.50 -30.84
C LEU A 59 -5.75 -6.17 -32.32
N GLY A 60 -4.90 -5.19 -32.62
CA GLY A 60 -4.55 -4.83 -33.99
C GLY A 60 -3.96 -6.00 -34.76
N SER A 61 -3.12 -6.81 -34.13
CA SER A 61 -2.54 -8.02 -34.72
C SER A 61 -3.63 -9.06 -35.03
N VAL A 62 -4.53 -9.34 -34.09
CA VAL A 62 -5.65 -10.28 -34.28
C VAL A 62 -6.58 -9.79 -35.40
N THR A 63 -6.94 -8.50 -35.40
CA THR A 63 -7.78 -7.90 -36.44
C THR A 63 -7.11 -7.96 -37.80
N HIS A 64 -5.80 -7.71 -37.87
CA HIS A 64 -5.04 -7.85 -39.11
C HIS A 64 -5.09 -9.28 -39.66
N TYR A 65 -4.87 -10.29 -38.81
CA TYR A 65 -5.00 -11.69 -39.23
C TYR A 65 -6.42 -12.06 -39.66
N ARG A 66 -7.46 -11.58 -38.96
CA ARG A 66 -8.87 -11.80 -39.35
C ARG A 66 -9.17 -11.18 -40.72
N ILE A 67 -8.69 -9.97 -40.97
CA ILE A 67 -8.87 -9.31 -42.26
C ILE A 67 -8.09 -10.05 -43.35
N ALA A 68 -6.85 -10.46 -43.09
CA ALA A 68 -6.03 -11.20 -44.06
C ALA A 68 -6.67 -12.54 -44.42
N ASP A 69 -7.16 -13.28 -43.43
CA ASP A 69 -7.87 -14.56 -43.60
C ASP A 69 -9.16 -14.35 -44.40
N TYR A 70 -9.98 -13.37 -44.01
CA TYR A 70 -11.20 -13.00 -44.74
C TYR A 70 -10.92 -12.68 -46.20
N LEU A 71 -9.88 -11.86 -46.47
CA LEU A 71 -9.50 -11.48 -47.84
C LEU A 71 -8.89 -12.66 -48.63
N SER A 72 -8.21 -13.60 -47.96
CA SER A 72 -7.62 -14.78 -48.61
C SER A 72 -8.66 -15.77 -49.12
N GLY A 73 -9.84 -15.80 -48.50
CA GLY A 73 -10.98 -16.61 -48.94
C GLY A 73 -11.58 -16.17 -50.27
N TRP A 74 -11.18 -15.02 -50.82
CA TRP A 74 -11.72 -14.50 -52.08
C TRP A 74 -10.84 -14.88 -53.27
N PRO A 75 -11.26 -15.83 -54.13
CA PRO A 75 -10.45 -16.30 -55.25
C PRO A 75 -10.12 -15.20 -56.28
N GLY A 76 -10.98 -14.17 -56.40
CA GLY A 76 -10.75 -13.03 -57.28
C GLY A 76 -9.65 -12.05 -56.81
N LEU A 77 -9.44 -11.92 -55.49
CA LEU A 77 -8.36 -11.09 -54.93
C LEU A 77 -7.01 -11.80 -54.96
N ALA A 78 -7.00 -13.12 -54.79
CA ALA A 78 -5.78 -13.93 -54.84
C ALA A 78 -5.10 -13.87 -56.23
N GLN A 79 -5.89 -13.83 -57.30
CA GLN A 79 -5.36 -13.71 -58.67
C GLN A 79 -4.98 -12.29 -59.07
N SER A 80 -5.74 -11.29 -58.61
CA SER A 80 -5.49 -9.90 -58.99
C SER A 80 -4.36 -9.26 -58.18
N GLY A 81 -3.99 -9.81 -57.02
CA GLY A 81 -2.96 -9.24 -56.15
C GLY A 81 -3.44 -7.92 -55.53
N GLY A 82 -3.44 -7.82 -54.20
CA GLY A 82 -3.98 -6.65 -53.49
C GLY A 82 -3.40 -5.29 -53.94
N TRP A 83 -2.25 -5.29 -54.61
CA TRP A 83 -1.63 -4.10 -55.18
C TRP A 83 -2.33 -3.56 -56.45
N ASN A 84 -2.94 -4.42 -57.27
CA ASN A 84 -3.73 -3.96 -58.40
C ASN A 84 -5.02 -3.27 -57.95
N LEU A 85 -5.51 -3.59 -56.74
CA LEU A 85 -6.62 -2.90 -56.09
C LEU A 85 -6.31 -1.41 -55.85
N PHE A 86 -5.07 -1.10 -55.44
CA PHE A 86 -4.63 0.28 -55.23
C PHE A 86 -4.30 1.01 -56.54
N ARG A 87 -3.84 0.29 -57.58
CA ARG A 87 -3.54 0.89 -58.90
C ARG A 87 -4.77 1.16 -59.76
N ALA A 88 -5.89 0.48 -59.53
CA ALA A 88 -7.09 0.60 -60.36
C ALA A 88 -7.76 1.98 -60.33
N ASN A 89 -7.27 2.96 -59.56
CA ASN A 89 -7.73 4.36 -59.56
C ASN A 89 -9.26 4.53 -59.43
N GLY A 90 -9.94 3.56 -58.83
CA GLY A 90 -11.39 3.59 -58.64
C GLY A 90 -12.23 3.20 -59.86
N ASP A 91 -11.64 2.78 -60.99
CA ASP A 91 -12.39 2.27 -62.15
C ASP A 91 -12.79 0.80 -61.97
N TRP A 92 -13.61 0.59 -60.95
CA TRP A 92 -14.34 -0.64 -60.74
C TRP A 92 -15.64 -0.48 -61.51
N GLY A 93 -15.75 -1.11 -62.69
CA GLY A 93 -17.02 -1.18 -63.43
C GLY A 93 -18.19 -1.57 -62.50
N GLY A 94 -19.45 -1.28 -62.87
CA GLY A 94 -20.61 -1.28 -61.96
C GLY A 94 -20.76 -2.46 -60.98
N ALA A 95 -20.30 -3.66 -61.34
CA ALA A 95 -20.27 -4.84 -60.46
C ALA A 95 -19.26 -4.73 -59.29
N GLY A 96 -18.12 -4.07 -59.50
CA GLY A 96 -17.10 -3.87 -58.48
C GLY A 96 -17.47 -2.83 -57.41
N ARG A 97 -18.43 -1.93 -57.67
CA ARG A 97 -18.95 -1.02 -56.64
C ARG A 97 -19.77 -1.75 -55.59
N ALA A 98 -20.72 -2.59 -56.01
CA ALA A 98 -21.54 -3.36 -55.07
C ALA A 98 -20.67 -4.33 -54.25
N PHE A 99 -19.73 -5.00 -54.93
CA PHE A 99 -18.74 -5.88 -54.30
C PHE A 99 -17.84 -5.14 -53.29
N GLY A 100 -17.29 -3.99 -53.68
CA GLY A 100 -16.40 -3.21 -52.83
C GLY A 100 -17.09 -2.70 -51.57
N TRP A 101 -18.37 -2.32 -51.67
CA TRP A 101 -19.15 -1.85 -50.52
C TRP A 101 -19.39 -2.94 -49.47
N ASP A 102 -19.67 -4.17 -49.90
CA ASP A 102 -19.92 -5.29 -48.98
C ASP A 102 -18.64 -5.72 -48.24
N VAL A 103 -17.55 -5.89 -48.99
CA VAL A 103 -16.21 -6.22 -48.42
C VAL A 103 -15.73 -5.10 -47.49
N PHE A 104 -15.87 -3.85 -47.89
CA PHE A 104 -15.48 -2.71 -47.06
C PHE A 104 -16.32 -2.61 -45.80
N GLY A 105 -17.64 -2.85 -45.90
CA GLY A 105 -18.54 -2.91 -44.75
C GLY A 105 -18.11 -3.94 -43.70
N GLU A 106 -17.77 -5.15 -44.15
CA GLU A 106 -17.31 -6.22 -43.25
C GLU A 106 -15.96 -5.90 -42.59
N VAL A 107 -15.00 -5.37 -43.37
CA VAL A 107 -13.71 -4.92 -42.84
C VAL A 107 -13.90 -3.79 -41.81
N LEU A 108 -14.77 -2.83 -42.10
CA LEU A 108 -15.12 -1.76 -41.17
C LEU A 108 -15.75 -2.30 -39.88
N LEU A 109 -16.60 -3.32 -39.97
CA LEU A 109 -17.20 -3.98 -38.82
C LEU A 109 -16.12 -4.63 -37.95
N LEU A 110 -15.19 -5.39 -38.54
CA LEU A 110 -14.07 -6.02 -37.83
C LEU A 110 -13.18 -5.00 -37.11
N ILE A 111 -12.89 -3.87 -37.74
CA ILE A 111 -12.10 -2.79 -37.13
C ILE A 111 -12.89 -2.13 -35.99
N THR A 112 -14.20 -1.91 -36.19
CA THR A 112 -15.08 -1.33 -35.16
C THR A 112 -15.18 -2.24 -33.94
N GLU A 113 -15.34 -3.55 -34.13
CA GLU A 113 -15.31 -4.55 -33.07
C GLU A 113 -14.00 -4.47 -32.27
N ALA A 114 -12.86 -4.33 -32.95
CA ALA A 114 -11.55 -4.23 -32.30
C ALA A 114 -11.44 -2.99 -31.41
N PHE A 115 -11.91 -1.83 -31.88
CA PHE A 115 -11.94 -0.62 -31.08
C PHE A 115 -12.88 -0.73 -29.87
N LEU A 116 -14.07 -1.31 -30.05
CA LEU A 116 -15.01 -1.55 -28.96
C LEU A 116 -14.43 -2.52 -27.91
N ALA A 117 -13.77 -3.59 -28.36
CA ALA A 117 -13.08 -4.53 -27.50
C ALA A 117 -11.93 -3.87 -26.74
N LEU A 118 -11.15 -2.99 -27.39
CA LEU A 118 -10.09 -2.23 -26.73
C LEU A 118 -10.65 -1.34 -25.61
N VAL A 119 -11.71 -0.58 -25.89
CA VAL A 119 -12.39 0.26 -24.88
C VAL A 119 -12.89 -0.59 -23.71
N LEU A 120 -13.49 -1.75 -23.99
CA LEU A 120 -13.97 -2.66 -22.96
C LEU A 120 -12.82 -3.24 -22.10
N ILE A 121 -11.73 -3.66 -22.72
CA ILE A 121 -10.54 -4.18 -22.01
C ILE A 121 -9.95 -3.12 -21.08
N VAL A 122 -9.80 -1.89 -21.58
CA VAL A 122 -9.26 -0.77 -20.79
C VAL A 122 -10.20 -0.42 -19.63
N PHE A 123 -11.52 -0.43 -19.88
CA PHE A 123 -12.50 -0.25 -18.82
C PHE A 123 -12.40 -1.32 -17.73
N VAL A 124 -12.39 -2.60 -18.13
CA VAL A 124 -12.27 -3.74 -17.21
C VAL A 124 -10.96 -3.67 -16.44
N TYR A 125 -9.85 -3.32 -17.10
CA TYR A 125 -8.55 -3.10 -16.47
C TYR A 125 -8.62 -2.02 -15.37
N HIS A 126 -9.13 -0.84 -15.70
CA HIS A 126 -9.26 0.25 -14.73
C HIS A 126 -10.22 -0.10 -13.60
N PHE A 127 -11.35 -0.72 -13.91
CA PHE A 127 -12.34 -1.14 -12.94
C PHE A 127 -11.80 -2.20 -11.98
N ALA A 128 -11.15 -3.25 -12.50
CA ALA A 128 -10.54 -4.32 -11.71
C ALA A 128 -9.43 -3.78 -10.79
N CYS A 129 -8.57 -2.91 -11.31
CA CYS A 129 -7.55 -2.21 -10.52
C CYS A 129 -8.16 -1.41 -9.35
N LEU A 130 -9.22 -0.65 -9.63
CA LEU A 130 -9.92 0.14 -8.62
C LEU A 130 -10.67 -0.75 -7.61
N LEU A 131 -11.23 -1.88 -8.04
CA LEU A 131 -11.99 -2.79 -7.19
C LEU A 131 -11.09 -3.62 -6.26
N TRP A 132 -9.97 -4.15 -6.76
CA TRP A 132 -9.09 -5.04 -5.98
C TRP A 132 -8.26 -4.31 -4.93
N LYS A 133 -7.68 -3.14 -5.26
CA LYS A 133 -6.76 -2.44 -4.34
C LYS A 133 -7.00 -0.93 -4.24
N GLY A 134 -7.99 -0.38 -4.95
CA GLY A 134 -8.17 1.06 -5.06
C GLY A 134 -6.98 1.76 -5.76
N ARG A 135 -6.22 1.02 -6.59
CA ARG A 135 -4.97 1.48 -7.21
C ARG A 135 -4.82 0.85 -8.61
N THR A 136 -4.37 1.62 -9.59
CA THR A 136 -3.90 1.09 -10.89
C THR A 136 -2.56 0.37 -10.73
N LEU A 137 -2.21 -0.53 -11.66
CA LEU A 137 -1.01 -1.37 -11.58
C LEU A 137 0.27 -0.51 -11.49
N GLY A 138 0.37 0.58 -12.27
CA GLY A 138 1.47 1.53 -12.16
C GLY A 138 1.53 2.23 -10.79
N LYS A 139 0.37 2.56 -10.21
CA LYS A 139 0.28 3.13 -8.84
C LYS A 139 0.56 2.10 -7.76
N PHE A 140 0.34 0.81 -8.04
CA PHE A 140 0.71 -0.29 -7.14
C PHE A 140 2.22 -0.49 -7.13
N LEU A 141 2.86 -0.55 -8.31
CA LEU A 141 4.31 -0.65 -8.47
C LEU A 141 5.06 0.50 -7.76
N LEU A 142 4.44 1.68 -7.66
CA LEU A 142 5.04 2.86 -7.06
C LEU A 142 4.44 3.26 -5.68
N ASP A 143 3.61 2.39 -5.10
CA ASP A 143 2.97 2.52 -3.77
C ASP A 143 2.17 3.83 -3.53
N ILE A 144 1.47 4.34 -4.55
CA ILE A 144 0.63 5.55 -4.44
C ILE A 144 -0.83 5.12 -4.18
N ARG A 145 -1.46 5.51 -3.06
CA ARG A 145 -2.89 5.23 -2.74
C ARG A 145 -3.74 6.45 -3.06
N VAL A 146 -4.99 6.23 -3.45
CA VAL A 146 -6.03 7.26 -3.58
C VAL A 146 -7.00 7.06 -2.42
N HIS A 147 -7.36 8.13 -1.70
CA HIS A 147 -8.33 8.08 -0.60
C HIS A 147 -9.62 8.82 -1.00
N ALA A 148 -10.76 8.37 -0.48
CA ALA A 148 -12.03 9.08 -0.64
C ALA A 148 -12.16 10.17 0.44
N LEU A 149 -12.60 11.38 0.07
CA LEU A 149 -12.63 12.54 0.97
C LEU A 149 -13.77 12.48 2.02
N ALA A 150 -14.83 11.68 1.80
CA ALA A 150 -16.09 11.82 2.53
C ALA A 150 -16.53 10.60 3.36
N GLY A 151 -15.68 9.58 3.54
CA GLY A 151 -16.07 8.33 4.21
C GLY A 151 -15.31 8.04 5.51
N PRO A 152 -15.97 7.74 6.65
CA PRO A 152 -15.32 7.35 7.92
C PRO A 152 -14.41 6.12 7.84
N ARG A 153 -14.48 5.36 6.73
CA ARG A 153 -13.69 4.14 6.46
C ARG A 153 -12.80 4.21 5.22
N GLY A 154 -12.68 5.37 4.57
CA GLY A 154 -11.69 5.61 3.49
C GLY A 154 -11.79 4.74 2.23
N ARG A 155 -12.84 3.93 2.06
CA ARG A 155 -13.10 3.12 0.85
C ARG A 155 -14.01 3.88 -0.12
N LEU A 156 -13.62 3.96 -1.39
CA LEU A 156 -14.52 4.43 -2.45
C LEU A 156 -15.70 3.44 -2.60
N GLY A 157 -16.92 3.96 -2.75
CA GLY A 157 -18.07 3.13 -3.09
C GLY A 157 -17.90 2.49 -4.48
N LYS A 158 -18.44 1.29 -4.69
CA LYS A 158 -18.36 0.56 -5.99
C LYS A 158 -18.78 1.44 -7.17
N TRP A 159 -19.84 2.24 -6.98
CA TRP A 159 -20.36 3.16 -7.98
C TRP A 159 -19.42 4.32 -8.32
N GLN A 160 -18.76 4.91 -7.31
CA GLN A 160 -17.78 5.98 -7.52
C GLN A 160 -16.55 5.47 -8.26
N SER A 161 -16.08 4.26 -7.92
CA SER A 161 -14.99 3.60 -8.64
C SER A 161 -15.38 3.32 -10.10
N ALA A 162 -16.60 2.83 -10.37
CA ALA A 162 -17.08 2.60 -11.73
C ALA A 162 -17.14 3.89 -12.55
N ARG A 163 -17.70 4.98 -12.00
CA ARG A 163 -17.76 6.28 -12.68
C ARG A 163 -16.37 6.84 -13.01
N ARG A 164 -15.41 6.71 -12.09
CA ARG A 164 -14.02 7.14 -12.34
C ARG A 164 -13.34 6.27 -13.39
N ALA A 165 -13.53 4.96 -13.34
CA ALA A 165 -13.00 4.03 -14.35
C ALA A 165 -13.55 4.39 -15.75
N LEU A 166 -14.86 4.62 -15.84
CA LEU A 166 -15.53 4.97 -17.09
C LEU A 166 -15.03 6.31 -17.63
N ALA A 167 -14.96 7.34 -16.78
CA ALA A 167 -14.46 8.65 -17.18
C ALA A 167 -13.01 8.59 -17.69
N SER A 168 -12.12 7.85 -17.00
CA SER A 168 -10.74 7.64 -17.47
C SER A 168 -10.74 6.93 -18.82
N THR A 169 -11.47 5.83 -18.95
CA THR A 169 -11.52 5.03 -20.20
C THR A 169 -12.01 5.86 -21.38
N VAL A 170 -13.07 6.66 -21.19
CA VAL A 170 -13.62 7.53 -22.23
C VAL A 170 -12.59 8.58 -22.67
N VAL A 171 -11.90 9.20 -21.72
CA VAL A 171 -10.88 10.23 -22.01
C VAL A 171 -9.63 9.62 -22.65
N ASP A 172 -9.16 8.49 -22.11
CA ASP A 172 -7.87 7.91 -22.49
C ASP A 172 -7.95 7.20 -23.85
N VAL A 173 -9.04 6.46 -24.13
CA VAL A 173 -9.14 5.59 -25.31
C VAL A 173 -10.46 5.74 -26.07
N GLY A 174 -11.57 5.99 -25.36
CA GLY A 174 -12.91 6.03 -25.97
C GLY A 174 -13.07 7.14 -27.02
N LEU A 175 -12.66 8.36 -26.70
CA LEU A 175 -12.71 9.52 -27.60
C LEU A 175 -11.86 9.32 -28.86
N TYR A 176 -10.65 8.78 -28.70
CA TYR A 176 -9.76 8.49 -29.82
C TYR A 176 -10.32 7.36 -30.70
N SER A 177 -10.83 6.29 -30.09
CA SER A 177 -11.47 5.19 -30.80
C SER A 177 -12.70 5.66 -31.58
N ALA A 178 -13.53 6.51 -30.97
CA ALA A 178 -14.68 7.12 -31.64
C ALA A 178 -14.27 8.02 -32.82
N ALA A 179 -13.17 8.78 -32.69
CA ALA A 179 -12.61 9.54 -33.79
C ALA A 179 -12.19 8.62 -34.95
N CYS A 180 -11.45 7.55 -34.66
CA CYS A 180 -11.03 6.56 -35.67
C CYS A 180 -12.23 5.90 -36.37
N ILE A 181 -13.24 5.48 -35.62
CA ILE A 181 -14.46 4.89 -36.19
C ILE A 181 -15.20 5.91 -37.07
N ALA A 182 -15.30 7.17 -36.62
CA ALA A 182 -15.92 8.24 -37.41
C ALA A 182 -15.15 8.51 -38.72
N LEU A 183 -13.82 8.47 -38.67
CA LEU A 183 -12.96 8.63 -39.84
C LEU A 183 -13.20 7.52 -40.85
N LEU A 184 -13.23 6.27 -40.36
CA LEU A 184 -13.44 5.08 -41.15
C LEU A 184 -14.85 5.04 -41.77
N ALA A 185 -15.85 5.59 -41.08
CA ALA A 185 -17.20 5.79 -41.62
C ALA A 185 -17.32 6.97 -42.61
N GLY A 186 -16.21 7.63 -42.98
CA GLY A 186 -16.17 8.75 -43.92
C GLY A 186 -16.61 10.09 -43.33
N LYS A 187 -16.84 10.18 -42.01
CA LYS A 187 -17.25 11.41 -41.33
C LYS A 187 -16.03 12.22 -40.89
N PHE A 188 -15.27 12.75 -41.85
CA PHE A 188 -13.99 13.45 -41.63
C PHE A 188 -14.09 14.60 -40.61
N VAL A 189 -15.09 15.48 -40.75
CA VAL A 189 -15.27 16.64 -39.85
C VAL A 189 -15.53 16.18 -38.41
N LEU A 190 -16.38 15.17 -38.23
CA LEU A 190 -16.70 14.60 -36.92
C LEU A 190 -15.46 13.94 -36.30
N SER A 191 -14.69 13.18 -37.10
CA SER A 191 -13.43 12.59 -36.66
C SER A 191 -12.45 13.65 -36.18
N LEU A 192 -12.26 14.72 -36.96
CA LEU A 192 -11.31 15.79 -36.62
C LEU A 192 -11.74 16.53 -35.35
N ALA A 193 -13.04 16.78 -35.19
CA ALA A 193 -13.60 17.34 -33.96
C ALA A 193 -13.38 16.44 -32.75
N LEU A 194 -13.69 15.14 -32.86
CA LEU A 194 -13.47 14.15 -31.79
C LEU A 194 -11.98 14.01 -31.43
N TRP A 195 -11.10 14.04 -32.42
CA TRP A 195 -9.65 14.02 -32.22
C TRP A 195 -9.17 15.24 -31.44
N HIS A 196 -9.63 16.44 -31.80
CA HIS A 196 -9.31 17.66 -31.04
C HIS A 196 -9.81 17.60 -29.60
N VAL A 197 -11.03 17.10 -29.37
CA VAL A 197 -11.58 16.90 -28.02
C VAL A 197 -10.73 15.89 -27.24
N ALA A 198 -10.28 14.81 -27.88
CA ALA A 198 -9.40 13.81 -27.27
C ALA A 198 -8.05 14.41 -26.85
N VAL A 199 -7.40 15.15 -27.74
CA VAL A 199 -6.12 15.83 -27.46
C VAL A 199 -6.29 16.85 -26.33
N LEU A 200 -7.36 17.64 -26.37
CA LEU A 200 -7.63 18.62 -25.32
C LEU A 200 -7.86 17.93 -23.97
N ALA A 201 -8.63 16.84 -23.93
CA ALA A 201 -8.87 16.08 -22.72
C ALA A 201 -7.57 15.45 -22.17
N LEU A 202 -6.71 14.94 -23.04
CA LEU A 202 -5.39 14.42 -22.68
C LEU A 202 -4.49 15.51 -22.08
N VAL A 203 -4.44 16.69 -22.72
CA VAL A 203 -3.66 17.84 -22.23
C VAL A 203 -4.18 18.31 -20.88
N LEU A 204 -5.50 18.43 -20.71
CA LEU A 204 -6.11 18.80 -19.43
C LEU A 204 -5.88 17.74 -18.33
N ASN A 205 -5.72 16.48 -18.70
CA ASN A 205 -5.37 15.40 -17.78
C ASN A 205 -3.88 15.35 -17.45
N ALA A 206 -3.01 15.73 -18.40
CA ALA A 206 -1.56 15.76 -18.24
C ALA A 206 -1.05 17.03 -17.53
N ALA A 207 -1.70 18.18 -17.72
CA ALA A 207 -1.30 19.46 -17.13
C ALA A 207 -1.16 19.44 -15.59
N PRO A 208 -2.05 18.78 -14.82
CA PRO A 208 -1.88 18.61 -13.38
C PRO A 208 -0.72 17.70 -12.96
N MET A 209 -0.13 16.93 -13.90
CA MET A 209 1.08 16.16 -13.60
C MET A 209 2.34 17.03 -13.59
N ALA A 210 2.35 18.11 -14.39
CA ALA A 210 3.45 19.08 -14.46
C ALA A 210 3.30 20.21 -13.44
N SER A 211 2.07 20.56 -13.07
CA SER A 211 1.81 21.61 -12.07
C SER A 211 1.86 21.05 -10.65
N ALA A 212 2.49 21.78 -9.73
CA ALA A 212 2.42 21.49 -8.28
C ALA A 212 1.00 21.66 -7.69
N SER A 213 0.03 22.11 -8.50
CA SER A 213 -1.37 22.29 -8.10
C SER A 213 -2.04 20.96 -7.73
N ARG A 214 -2.75 20.97 -6.60
CA ARG A 214 -3.14 19.76 -5.85
C ARG A 214 -4.44 19.09 -6.30
N ARG A 215 -5.11 19.54 -7.37
CA ARG A 215 -6.41 18.99 -7.79
C ARG A 215 -6.51 18.86 -9.30
N THR A 216 -6.63 17.63 -9.78
CA THR A 216 -6.95 17.36 -11.19
C THR A 216 -8.44 17.62 -11.45
N VAL A 217 -8.82 17.96 -12.69
CA VAL A 217 -10.23 18.14 -13.07
C VAL A 217 -11.05 16.88 -12.79
N ILE A 218 -10.45 15.71 -13.00
CA ILE A 218 -11.04 14.40 -12.69
C ILE A 218 -11.33 14.26 -11.20
N ASP A 219 -10.42 14.74 -10.33
CA ASP A 219 -10.64 14.72 -8.89
C ASP A 219 -11.80 15.65 -8.47
N HIS A 220 -12.01 16.75 -9.21
CA HIS A 220 -13.15 17.65 -9.01
C HIS A 220 -14.47 16.99 -9.42
N ILE A 221 -14.50 16.35 -10.59
CA ILE A 221 -15.69 15.64 -11.10
C ILE A 221 -16.02 14.41 -10.24
N ALA A 222 -15.00 13.72 -9.73
CA ALA A 222 -15.17 12.50 -8.94
C ALA A 222 -15.38 12.76 -7.44
N GLY A 223 -15.17 13.99 -6.95
CA GLY A 223 -15.23 14.31 -5.51
C GLY A 223 -14.17 13.58 -4.68
N THR A 224 -13.03 13.25 -5.28
CA THR A 224 -11.96 12.45 -4.66
C THR A 224 -10.73 13.30 -4.40
N THR A 225 -9.94 13.00 -3.37
CA THR A 225 -8.65 13.65 -3.14
C THR A 225 -7.51 12.64 -3.13
N VAL A 226 -6.50 12.88 -3.95
CA VAL A 226 -5.32 12.02 -4.00
C VAL A 226 -4.40 12.38 -2.81
N VAL A 227 -4.58 11.67 -1.70
CA VAL A 227 -3.70 11.76 -0.51
C VAL A 227 -2.59 10.72 -0.61
N ARG A 228 -1.32 11.12 -0.45
CA ARG A 228 -0.17 10.18 -0.41
C ARG A 228 -0.48 9.05 0.58
N ALA A 229 -0.26 7.81 0.16
CA ALA A 229 -0.22 6.70 1.09
C ALA A 229 0.98 6.89 2.01
N GLY A 230 0.75 7.21 3.28
CA GLY A 230 1.81 7.13 4.29
C GLY A 230 2.30 5.69 4.54
N LEU A 231 2.00 4.72 3.67
CA LEU A 231 2.42 3.32 3.78
C LEU A 231 3.92 3.16 3.55
N TYR A 232 4.49 3.83 2.54
CA TYR A 232 5.94 3.88 2.38
C TYR A 232 6.61 4.62 3.54
N GLN A 233 5.98 5.65 4.09
CA GLN A 233 6.53 6.39 5.23
C GLN A 233 6.38 5.58 6.54
N LYS A 234 5.32 4.79 6.71
CA LYS A 234 5.14 3.86 7.83
C LYS A 234 6.04 2.64 7.72
N SER A 235 6.23 2.07 6.53
CA SER A 235 7.16 0.95 6.32
C SER A 235 8.61 1.42 6.32
N TRP A 236 8.91 2.62 5.85
CA TRP A 236 10.23 3.24 5.98
C TRP A 236 10.53 3.65 7.42
N ARG A 237 9.55 4.20 8.15
CA ARG A 237 9.70 4.44 9.60
C ARG A 237 9.82 3.12 10.36
N ALA A 238 8.99 2.13 10.07
CA ALA A 238 9.13 0.80 10.67
C ALA A 238 10.47 0.14 10.31
N ALA A 239 10.95 0.29 9.07
CA ALA A 239 12.25 -0.22 8.62
C ALA A 239 13.41 0.54 9.27
N LYS A 240 13.28 1.86 9.44
CA LYS A 240 14.27 2.70 10.13
C LYS A 240 14.27 2.42 11.63
N ASP A 241 13.11 2.21 12.23
CA ASP A 241 12.95 1.84 13.63
C ASP A 241 13.52 0.43 13.84
N THR A 242 13.28 -0.53 12.94
CA THR A 242 13.95 -1.84 12.99
C THR A 242 15.45 -1.74 12.73
N ALA A 243 15.94 -0.85 11.87
CA ALA A 243 17.37 -0.67 11.63
C ALA A 243 18.07 0.04 12.80
N ILE A 244 17.37 0.92 13.51
CA ILE A 244 17.83 1.52 14.77
C ILE A 244 17.84 0.47 15.88
N ILE A 245 16.83 -0.39 15.94
CA ILE A 245 16.80 -1.54 16.86
C ILE A 245 17.94 -2.50 16.52
N ASP A 246 18.23 -2.77 15.24
CA ASP A 246 19.27 -3.69 14.81
C ASP A 246 20.69 -3.15 15.09
N ARG A 247 20.90 -1.84 14.92
CA ARG A 247 22.11 -1.13 15.42
C ARG A 247 22.19 -1.14 16.95
N GLY A 248 21.06 -0.99 17.62
CA GLY A 248 20.96 -1.09 19.07
C GLY A 248 21.30 -2.49 19.58
N THR A 249 20.91 -3.54 18.85
CA THR A 249 21.25 -4.92 19.16
C THR A 249 22.68 -5.26 18.79
N GLN A 250 23.28 -4.66 17.75
CA GLN A 250 24.72 -4.80 17.49
C GLN A 250 25.56 -4.12 18.58
N LEU A 251 25.21 -2.90 18.99
CA LEU A 251 25.86 -2.24 20.14
C LEU A 251 25.61 -2.99 21.45
N GLY A 252 24.44 -3.62 21.59
CA GLY A 252 24.12 -4.52 22.69
C GLY A 252 24.97 -5.80 22.65
N LEU A 253 25.18 -6.40 21.48
CA LEU A 253 26.00 -7.60 21.29
C LEU A 253 27.47 -7.31 21.51
N GLU A 254 27.99 -6.16 21.06
CA GLU A 254 29.35 -5.71 21.37
C GLU A 254 29.53 -5.48 22.87
N ARG A 255 28.56 -4.84 23.56
CA ARG A 255 28.63 -4.68 25.02
C ARG A 255 28.52 -6.02 25.75
N VAL A 256 27.68 -6.94 25.27
CA VAL A 256 27.56 -8.28 25.85
C VAL A 256 28.83 -9.10 25.58
N GLN A 257 29.47 -8.95 24.43
CA GLN A 257 30.76 -9.59 24.14
C GLN A 257 31.90 -8.97 24.97
N ALA A 258 31.93 -7.65 25.14
CA ALA A 258 32.90 -6.98 26.01
C ALA A 258 32.72 -7.40 27.47
N VAL A 259 31.48 -7.49 27.96
CA VAL A 259 31.17 -8.01 29.31
C VAL A 259 31.51 -9.49 29.41
N SER A 260 31.23 -10.30 28.40
CA SER A 260 31.58 -11.73 28.36
C SER A 260 33.09 -11.96 28.35
N GLN A 261 33.86 -11.13 27.62
CA GLN A 261 35.32 -11.17 27.60
C GLN A 261 35.90 -10.69 28.94
N ALA A 262 35.39 -9.61 29.51
CA ALA A 262 35.77 -9.15 30.84
C ALA A 262 35.46 -10.22 31.91
N MET A 263 34.32 -10.90 31.79
CA MET A 263 33.93 -11.97 32.70
C MET A 263 34.78 -13.24 32.51
N LYS A 264 35.22 -13.55 31.28
CA LYS A 264 36.20 -14.63 31.01
C LYS A 264 37.57 -14.30 31.60
N GLN A 265 38.04 -13.06 31.47
CA GLN A 265 39.28 -12.61 32.09
C GLN A 265 39.18 -12.66 33.62
N HIS A 266 38.03 -12.28 34.18
CA HIS A 266 37.80 -12.37 35.61
C HIS A 266 37.68 -13.83 36.10
N ALA A 267 37.08 -14.72 35.31
CA ALA A 267 37.05 -16.15 35.60
C ALA A 267 38.45 -16.80 35.52
N GLN A 268 39.30 -16.34 34.61
CA GLN A 268 40.70 -16.79 34.53
C GLN A 268 41.48 -16.34 35.76
N HIS A 269 41.36 -15.06 36.17
CA HIS A 269 41.96 -14.57 37.41
C HIS A 269 41.42 -15.29 38.65
N LEU A 270 40.12 -15.60 38.70
CA LEU A 270 39.55 -16.38 39.79
C LEU A 270 40.07 -17.81 39.79
N SER A 271 40.31 -18.46 38.64
CA SER A 271 40.92 -19.80 38.60
C SER A 271 42.40 -19.80 39.01
N GLU A 272 43.12 -18.69 38.78
CA GLU A 272 44.49 -18.50 39.29
C GLU A 272 44.48 -18.26 40.80
N ASP A 273 43.56 -17.43 41.31
CA ASP A 273 43.33 -17.23 42.74
C ASP A 273 42.82 -18.50 43.42
N GLU A 274 42.07 -19.36 42.72
CA GLU A 274 41.58 -20.65 43.21
C GLU A 274 42.73 -21.67 43.29
N ARG A 275 43.71 -21.63 42.38
CA ARG A 275 44.98 -22.38 42.52
C ARG A 275 45.82 -21.87 43.69
N PHE A 276 45.90 -20.56 43.90
CA PHE A 276 46.56 -19.99 45.08
C PHE A 276 45.81 -20.29 46.38
N ARG A 277 44.47 -20.39 46.32
CA ARG A 277 43.64 -20.85 47.43
C ARG A 277 43.77 -22.34 47.65
N GLU A 278 43.88 -23.21 46.65
CA GLU A 278 44.13 -24.64 46.85
C GLU A 278 45.49 -24.88 47.50
N LEU A 279 46.51 -24.09 47.14
CA LEU A 279 47.82 -24.12 47.79
C LEU A 279 47.73 -23.70 49.26
N ARG A 280 46.92 -22.68 49.62
CA ARG A 280 46.65 -22.30 51.03
C ARG A 280 45.66 -23.22 51.75
N ALA A 281 44.71 -23.80 51.04
CA ALA A 281 43.66 -24.66 51.57
C ALA A 281 44.21 -26.05 51.87
N SER A 282 45.24 -26.53 51.16
CA SER A 282 45.96 -27.75 51.56
C SER A 282 46.64 -27.59 52.93
N THR A 283 47.14 -26.39 53.23
CA THR A 283 47.75 -26.05 54.53
C THR A 283 46.69 -25.81 55.61
N GLN A 284 45.58 -25.12 55.28
CA GLN A 284 44.48 -24.86 56.22
C GLN A 284 43.54 -26.06 56.45
N ALA A 285 43.34 -26.96 55.48
CA ALA A 285 42.49 -28.14 55.62
C ALA A 285 43.02 -29.13 56.67
N THR A 286 44.34 -29.14 56.85
CA THR A 286 45.00 -29.94 57.90
C THR A 286 44.70 -29.35 59.30
N GLN A 287 44.60 -28.01 59.42
CA GLN A 287 44.19 -27.35 60.66
C GLN A 287 42.67 -27.39 60.91
N LEU A 288 41.86 -27.29 59.85
CA LEU A 288 40.40 -27.34 59.93
C LEU A 288 39.86 -28.74 60.23
N ARG A 289 40.57 -29.81 59.86
CA ARG A 289 40.21 -31.18 60.29
C ARG A 289 40.30 -31.35 61.81
N LEU A 290 41.26 -30.68 62.46
CA LEU A 290 41.39 -30.68 63.92
C LEU A 290 40.29 -29.85 64.61
N LEU A 291 39.83 -28.75 63.99
CA LEU A 291 38.75 -27.90 64.52
C LEU A 291 37.33 -28.43 64.22
N SER A 292 37.13 -29.12 63.10
CA SER A 292 35.81 -29.64 62.70
C SER A 292 35.37 -30.83 63.54
N GLN A 293 36.30 -31.60 64.13
CA GLN A 293 35.94 -32.66 65.07
C GLN A 293 35.34 -32.14 66.39
N SER A 294 35.57 -30.87 66.77
CA SER A 294 34.96 -30.28 67.98
C SER A 294 33.66 -29.51 67.71
N ALA A 295 33.46 -28.99 66.49
CA ALA A 295 32.29 -28.15 66.16
C ALA A 295 31.04 -28.94 65.69
N GLY A 296 31.19 -30.20 65.28
CA GLY A 296 30.10 -31.02 64.70
C GLY A 296 28.96 -31.39 65.66
N LYS A 297 29.07 -31.10 66.96
CA LYS A 297 28.02 -31.42 67.95
C LYS A 297 26.95 -30.34 68.13
N HIS A 298 27.14 -29.11 67.63
CA HIS A 298 26.23 -27.98 67.94
C HIS A 298 25.37 -27.47 66.77
N THR A 299 25.61 -27.91 65.54
CA THR A 299 24.95 -27.34 64.34
C THR A 299 23.71 -28.10 63.86
N GLY A 300 23.46 -29.31 64.38
CA GLY A 300 22.31 -30.13 63.97
C GLY A 300 20.95 -29.64 64.50
N GLU A 301 20.94 -28.93 65.62
CA GLU A 301 19.69 -28.47 66.27
C GLU A 301 19.18 -27.14 65.70
N THR A 302 20.08 -26.26 65.27
CA THR A 302 19.72 -24.94 64.72
C THR A 302 19.06 -25.01 63.35
N VAL A 303 19.43 -26.02 62.55
CA VAL A 303 18.86 -26.22 61.20
C VAL A 303 17.43 -26.77 61.26
N ARG A 304 17.09 -27.58 62.27
CA ARG A 304 15.72 -28.07 62.47
C ARG A 304 14.77 -26.96 62.94
N GLN A 305 15.23 -26.06 63.81
CA GLN A 305 14.41 -24.92 64.26
C GLN A 305 14.11 -23.89 63.16
N LEU A 306 14.99 -23.75 62.16
CA LEU A 306 14.76 -22.82 61.04
C LEU A 306 13.73 -23.33 60.04
N LEU A 307 13.61 -24.65 59.88
CA LEU A 307 12.65 -25.30 58.98
C LEU A 307 11.20 -25.26 59.49
N ASP A 308 11.00 -25.21 60.82
CA ASP A 308 9.67 -25.09 61.44
C ASP A 308 9.18 -23.63 61.60
N SER A 309 9.98 -22.63 61.23
CA SER A 309 9.57 -21.23 61.34
C SER A 309 8.51 -20.85 60.29
N GLU A 310 7.54 -20.00 60.66
CA GLU A 310 6.50 -19.48 59.73
C GLU A 310 7.11 -18.89 58.44
N ARG A 311 8.31 -18.32 58.52
CA ARG A 311 9.03 -17.79 57.35
C ARG A 311 9.45 -18.88 56.37
N GLY A 312 9.80 -20.07 56.85
CA GLY A 312 10.08 -21.25 56.03
C GLY A 312 8.84 -21.74 55.28
N GLN A 313 7.69 -21.78 55.96
CA GLN A 313 6.42 -22.15 55.33
C GLN A 313 5.93 -21.09 54.33
N GLN A 314 6.14 -19.81 54.63
CA GLN A 314 5.80 -18.70 53.73
C GLN A 314 6.68 -18.69 52.47
N ALA A 315 7.96 -19.01 52.59
CA ALA A 315 8.86 -19.19 51.45
C ALA A 315 8.42 -20.37 50.57
N GLN A 316 8.01 -21.50 51.17
CA GLN A 316 7.55 -22.67 50.43
C GLN A 316 6.21 -22.43 49.72
N ALA A 317 5.29 -21.68 50.34
CA ALA A 317 4.02 -21.29 49.73
C ALA A 317 4.22 -20.32 48.56
N THR A 318 5.18 -19.40 48.68
CA THR A 318 5.53 -18.45 47.61
C THR A 318 6.16 -19.18 46.42
N ALA A 319 7.05 -20.14 46.67
CA ALA A 319 7.63 -20.98 45.63
C ALA A 319 6.57 -21.78 44.85
N LYS A 320 5.56 -22.33 45.54
CA LYS A 320 4.44 -23.03 44.89
C LYS A 320 3.59 -22.11 44.00
N LYS A 321 3.31 -20.88 44.43
CA LYS A 321 2.53 -19.90 43.63
C LYS A 321 3.26 -19.44 42.36
N VAL A 322 4.59 -19.31 42.42
CA VAL A 322 5.39 -18.96 41.24
C VAL A 322 5.39 -20.10 40.22
N GLY A 323 5.49 -21.36 40.69
CA GLY A 323 5.46 -22.54 39.83
C GLY A 323 4.15 -22.72 39.04
N THR A 324 3.00 -22.40 39.65
CA THR A 324 1.69 -22.55 38.99
C THR A 324 1.45 -21.47 37.94
N ASN A 325 1.83 -20.22 38.20
CA ASN A 325 1.72 -19.12 37.23
C ASN A 325 2.57 -19.35 35.98
N LEU A 326 3.77 -19.91 36.14
CA LEU A 326 4.63 -20.28 35.02
C LEU A 326 4.00 -21.38 34.16
N ARG A 327 3.40 -22.42 34.76
CA ARG A 327 2.68 -23.45 33.99
C ARG A 327 1.49 -22.89 33.21
N ALA A 328 0.72 -21.98 33.80
CA ALA A 328 -0.44 -21.37 33.13
C ALA A 328 -0.04 -20.50 31.93
N THR A 329 1.07 -19.76 32.03
CA THR A 329 1.59 -18.96 30.91
C THR A 329 2.11 -19.83 29.76
N PHE A 330 2.76 -20.95 30.07
CA PHE A 330 3.19 -21.91 29.04
C PHE A 330 2.02 -22.58 28.29
N ALA A 331 0.92 -22.91 28.98
CA ALA A 331 -0.25 -23.51 28.34
C ALA A 331 -0.97 -22.56 27.37
N ARG A 332 -0.94 -21.23 27.64
CA ARG A 332 -1.60 -20.21 26.80
C ARG A 332 -0.89 -19.93 25.48
N ARG A 333 0.42 -20.22 25.39
CA ARG A 333 1.22 -20.07 24.16
C ARG A 333 1.07 -21.22 23.16
N ARG A 334 0.46 -22.34 23.58
CA ARG A 334 0.40 -23.57 22.78
C ARG A 334 -0.96 -23.78 22.08
N ARG A 335 -1.91 -22.86 22.26
CA ARG A 335 -3.19 -22.80 21.53
C ARG A 335 -3.16 -21.59 20.60
#